data_AF-A0A8J1ZRI6-F1
#
_entry.id   AF-A0A8J1ZRI6-F1
#
_cell.length_a   1.000
_cell.length_b   1.000
_cell.length_c   1.000
_cell.angle_alpha   90.00
_cell.angle_beta   90.00
_cell.angle_gamma   90.00
#
_symmetry.space_group_name_H-M   'P 1'
#
loop_
_entity.id
_entity.type
_entity.pdbx_description
1 polymer ?
#
loop_
_entity_poly.entity_id
_entity_poly.type
_entity_poly.pdbx_seq_one_letter_code
_entity_poly.pdbx_strand_id
1 'polypeptide(L)'
;MAATVPYSGYGGLIWKPRDSLANPSVGDLGKMRFDDKHYLRAYNQCRGRGIAPSICMEALPGDAHITPQNPLPTQFSKEIVDAVECMADTGDVERCQHYFEGLHKKVNFVETEKPGTISKTVDTVVGSLGLLGSSAPFAAGAAALFLQGLRLKF
;
A
#
# COMPACT_ATOMS: atom_id res chain seq x y z
N MET A 1 28.13 -2.75 -20.95
CA MET A 1 27.98 -1.37 -21.47
C MET A 1 26.50 -1.10 -21.68
N ALA A 2 25.97 0.01 -21.16
CA ALA A 2 24.55 0.34 -21.31
C ALA A 2 24.31 1.01 -22.68
N ALA A 3 23.35 0.51 -23.46
CA ALA A 3 23.04 1.07 -24.78
C ALA A 3 22.49 2.51 -24.67
N THR A 4 22.79 3.36 -25.65
CA THR A 4 22.21 4.73 -25.73
C THR A 4 20.70 4.65 -25.94
N VAL A 5 19.94 5.46 -25.21
CA VAL A 5 18.48 5.54 -25.36
C VAL A 5 18.17 6.60 -26.42
N PRO A 6 17.45 6.27 -27.51
CA PRO A 6 17.05 7.27 -28.50
C PRO A 6 16.00 8.22 -27.92
N TYR A 7 15.89 9.43 -28.49
CA TYR A 7 14.93 10.45 -28.02
C TYR A 7 13.49 9.94 -27.92
N SER A 8 13.05 9.08 -28.85
CA SER A 8 11.72 8.47 -28.83
C SER A 8 11.44 7.60 -27.59
N GLY A 9 12.49 7.12 -26.91
CA GLY A 9 12.40 6.29 -25.71
C GLY A 9 12.35 7.07 -24.39
N TYR A 10 12.58 8.39 -24.41
CA TYR A 10 12.68 9.17 -23.17
C TYR A 10 11.39 9.21 -22.36
N GLY A 11 10.23 9.29 -23.04
CA GLY A 11 8.94 9.25 -22.37
C GLY A 11 8.74 7.96 -21.56
N GLY A 12 9.21 6.82 -22.07
CA GLY A 12 9.20 5.54 -21.34
C GLY A 12 10.22 5.48 -20.22
N LEU A 13 11.39 6.08 -20.40
CA LEU A 13 12.49 6.06 -19.43
C LEU A 13 12.14 6.80 -18.13
N ILE A 14 11.34 7.86 -18.20
CA ILE A 14 10.92 8.63 -17.01
C ILE A 14 10.08 7.75 -16.06
N TRP A 15 9.19 6.92 -16.61
CA TRP A 15 8.29 6.08 -15.83
C TRP A 15 8.79 4.66 -15.60
N LYS A 16 9.81 4.24 -16.36
CA LYS A 16 10.49 2.95 -16.23
C LYS A 16 12.00 3.20 -16.35
N PRO A 17 12.63 3.75 -15.30
CA PRO A 17 14.06 3.99 -15.30
C PRO A 17 14.83 2.65 -15.36
N ARG A 18 16.08 2.72 -15.81
CA ARG A 18 16.98 1.55 -15.74
C ARG A 18 17.39 1.28 -14.30
N ASP A 19 17.71 0.02 -14.03
CA ASP A 19 18.23 -0.37 -12.72
C ASP A 19 19.55 0.35 -12.42
N SER A 20 19.62 0.83 -11.19
CA SER A 20 20.73 1.53 -10.58
C SER A 20 20.90 1.03 -9.14
N LEU A 21 21.97 1.46 -8.46
CA LEU A 21 22.18 1.13 -7.05
C LEU A 21 21.10 1.74 -6.12
N ALA A 22 20.37 2.76 -6.58
CA ALA A 22 19.37 3.49 -5.81
C ALA A 22 18.11 3.70 -6.64
N ASN A 23 17.29 2.65 -6.73
CA ASN A 23 16.08 2.67 -7.55
C ASN A 23 14.91 3.36 -6.85
N PRO A 24 14.10 4.15 -7.57
CA PRO A 24 12.82 4.62 -7.06
C PRO A 24 11.78 3.49 -7.07
N SER A 25 10.70 3.66 -6.29
CA SER A 25 9.52 2.80 -6.40
C SER A 25 8.79 3.07 -7.71
N VAL A 26 9.02 2.24 -8.72
CA VAL A 26 8.46 2.40 -10.07
C VAL A 26 6.92 2.41 -10.06
N GLY A 27 6.29 1.67 -9.14
CA GLY A 27 4.83 1.65 -8.97
C GLY A 27 4.25 2.94 -8.37
N ASP A 28 5.08 3.72 -7.66
CA ASP A 28 4.66 4.98 -7.02
C ASP A 28 5.13 6.22 -7.78
N LEU A 29 5.94 6.09 -8.85
CA LEU A 29 6.33 7.21 -9.70
C LEU A 29 5.11 7.98 -10.24
N GLY A 30 4.03 7.30 -10.63
CA GLY A 30 2.80 7.96 -11.07
C GLY A 30 2.02 8.71 -9.96
N LYS A 31 2.39 8.50 -8.69
CA LYS A 31 1.78 9.14 -7.52
C LYS A 31 2.61 10.32 -7.00
N MET A 32 3.79 10.59 -7.56
CA MET A 32 4.59 11.74 -7.19
C MET A 32 3.85 13.02 -7.60
N ARG A 33 3.60 13.90 -6.63
CA ARG A 33 2.81 15.11 -6.84
C ARG A 33 3.43 16.26 -6.06
N PHE A 34 3.45 17.41 -6.70
CA PHE A 34 3.83 18.68 -6.15
C PHE A 34 3.04 19.76 -6.89
N ASP A 35 2.21 20.52 -6.19
CA ASP A 35 1.40 21.58 -6.80
C ASP A 35 2.06 22.94 -6.58
N ASP A 36 2.74 23.44 -7.63
CA ASP A 36 3.36 24.77 -7.67
C ASP A 36 2.37 25.90 -7.35
N LYS A 37 1.07 25.68 -7.58
CA LYS A 37 0.01 26.70 -7.43
C LYS A 37 -0.76 26.54 -6.14
N HIS A 38 -0.41 25.61 -5.26
CA HIS A 38 -1.13 25.35 -4.00
C HIS A 38 -1.32 26.64 -3.18
N TYR A 39 -0.21 27.30 -2.83
CA TYR A 39 -0.24 28.50 -1.99
C TYR A 39 -0.93 29.68 -2.67
N LEU A 40 -0.70 29.87 -3.98
CA LEU A 40 -1.36 30.94 -4.72
C LEU A 40 -2.88 30.75 -4.74
N ARG A 41 -3.34 29.51 -5.01
CA ARG A 41 -4.76 29.18 -5.04
C ARG A 41 -5.40 29.31 -3.66
N ALA A 42 -4.75 28.80 -2.61
CA ALA A 42 -5.24 28.91 -1.24
C ALA A 42 -5.29 30.37 -0.75
N TYR A 43 -4.27 31.18 -1.11
CA TYR A 43 -4.25 32.61 -0.77
C TYR A 43 -5.38 33.37 -1.49
N ASN A 44 -5.57 33.11 -2.78
CA ASN A 44 -6.66 33.74 -3.55
C ASN A 44 -8.05 33.37 -3.01
N GLN A 45 -8.23 32.11 -2.57
CA GLN A 45 -9.46 31.69 -1.89
C GLN A 45 -9.66 32.41 -0.56
N CYS A 46 -8.60 32.59 0.23
CA CYS A 46 -8.65 33.33 1.49
C CYS A 46 -9.00 34.80 1.28
N ARG A 47 -8.37 35.46 0.30
CA ARG A 47 -8.68 36.85 -0.08
C ARG A 47 -10.08 36.99 -0.65
N GLY A 48 -10.55 36.02 -1.44
CA GLY A 48 -11.91 35.97 -1.97
C GLY A 48 -13.00 35.86 -0.89
N ARG A 49 -12.65 35.36 0.30
CA ARG A 49 -13.52 35.35 1.49
C ARG A 49 -13.50 36.68 2.27
N GLY A 50 -12.74 37.68 1.82
CA GLY A 50 -12.64 39.00 2.46
C GLY A 50 -11.66 39.08 3.64
N ILE A 51 -10.85 38.05 3.87
CA ILE A 51 -9.89 38.01 4.99
C ILE A 51 -8.67 38.88 4.67
N ALA A 52 -8.11 39.56 5.68
CA ALA A 52 -6.92 40.39 5.55
C ALA A 52 -5.68 39.60 5.08
N PRO A 53 -4.74 40.21 4.34
CA PRO A 53 -3.59 39.50 3.77
C PRO A 53 -2.68 38.85 4.82
N SER A 54 -2.44 39.55 5.93
CA SER A 54 -1.60 39.07 7.04
C SER A 54 -2.16 37.78 7.65
N ILE A 55 -3.47 37.77 7.94
CA ILE A 55 -4.17 36.61 8.49
C ILE A 55 -4.17 35.46 7.48
N CYS A 56 -4.33 35.76 6.18
CA CYS A 56 -4.26 34.73 5.15
C CYS A 56 -2.89 34.06 5.07
N MET A 57 -1.80 34.82 5.22
CA MET A 57 -0.45 34.27 5.15
C MET A 57 -0.14 33.32 6.32
N GLU A 58 -0.63 33.66 7.51
CA GLU A 58 -0.44 32.85 8.72
C GLU A 58 -1.31 31.58 8.74
N ALA A 59 -2.49 31.62 8.10
CA ALA A 59 -3.47 30.54 8.13
C ALA A 59 -3.45 29.59 6.92
N LEU A 60 -2.48 29.73 6.00
CA LEU A 60 -2.38 28.85 4.83
C LEU A 60 -2.03 27.42 5.24
N PRO A 61 -2.89 26.42 4.94
CA PRO A 61 -2.56 25.03 5.20
C PRO A 61 -1.45 24.57 4.25
N GLY A 62 -0.59 23.67 4.73
CA GLY A 62 0.34 22.93 3.88
C GLY A 62 -0.40 22.08 2.84
N ASP A 63 0.24 21.76 1.73
CA ASP A 63 -0.36 20.89 0.72
C ASP A 63 -0.47 19.45 1.23
N ALA A 64 -1.67 18.88 1.11
CA ALA A 64 -1.94 17.49 1.44
C ALA A 64 -1.80 16.56 0.22
N HIS A 65 -1.79 17.10 -1.00
CA HIS A 65 -1.68 16.34 -2.25
C HIS A 65 -0.24 16.16 -2.70
N ILE A 66 0.62 15.79 -1.76
CA ILE A 66 2.05 15.56 -1.97
C ILE A 66 2.33 14.08 -2.24
N THR A 67 3.56 13.80 -2.67
CA THR A 67 4.07 12.42 -2.80
C THR A 67 3.84 11.64 -1.49
N PRO A 68 3.31 10.40 -1.56
CA PRO A 68 3.11 9.57 -0.38
C PRO A 68 4.39 9.38 0.42
N GLN A 69 4.28 9.46 1.75
CA GLN A 69 5.41 9.27 2.65
C GLN A 69 5.91 7.83 2.58
N ASN A 70 7.22 7.65 2.71
CA ASN A 70 7.82 6.33 2.80
C ASN A 70 7.30 5.62 4.08
N PRO A 71 6.82 4.36 4.01
CA PRO A 71 6.40 3.62 5.20
C PRO A 71 7.55 3.22 6.13
N LEU A 72 8.80 3.14 5.63
CA LEU A 72 9.94 2.62 6.40
C LEU A 72 10.24 3.40 7.70
N PRO A 73 10.25 4.75 7.72
CA PRO A 73 10.40 5.53 8.96
C PRO A 73 9.35 5.20 10.03
N THR A 74 8.14 4.81 9.63
CA THR A 74 7.07 4.47 10.58
C THR A 74 7.15 3.01 11.06
N GLN A 75 7.58 2.10 10.20
CA GLN A 75 7.64 0.66 10.50
C GLN A 75 8.94 0.25 11.22
N PHE A 76 10.06 0.87 10.87
CA PHE A 76 11.41 0.55 11.36
C PHE A 76 12.08 1.74 12.06
N SER A 77 11.29 2.54 12.79
CA SER A 77 11.75 3.79 13.41
C SER A 77 13.00 3.60 14.28
N LYS A 78 13.01 2.59 15.16
CA LYS A 78 14.14 2.32 16.08
C LYS A 78 15.43 2.02 15.34
N GLU A 79 15.37 1.11 14.37
CA GLU A 79 16.54 0.65 13.62
C GLU A 79 17.13 1.74 12.73
N ILE A 80 16.27 2.63 12.21
CA ILE A 80 16.71 3.81 11.47
C ILE A 80 17.37 4.82 12.41
N VAL A 81 16.81 5.05 13.60
CA VAL A 81 17.40 5.95 14.61
C VAL A 81 18.77 5.41 15.06
N ASP A 82 18.87 4.14 15.42
CA ASP A 82 20.13 3.52 15.85
C ASP A 82 21.21 3.59 14.74
N ALA A 83 20.81 3.40 13.48
CA ALA A 83 21.71 3.56 12.33
C ALA A 83 22.19 5.01 12.15
N VAL A 84 21.29 5.99 12.33
CA VAL A 84 21.61 7.42 12.24
C VAL A 84 22.51 7.84 13.39
N GLU A 85 22.26 7.38 14.61
CA GLU A 85 23.10 7.64 15.78
C GLU A 85 24.51 7.07 15.57
N CYS A 86 24.63 5.83 15.10
CA CYS A 86 25.93 5.24 14.78
C CYS A 86 26.71 6.06 13.74
N MET A 87 26.03 6.54 12.69
CA MET A 87 26.67 7.39 11.67
C MET A 87 27.03 8.78 12.21
N ALA A 88 26.21 9.34 13.10
CA ALA A 88 26.49 10.63 13.74
C ALA A 88 27.71 10.55 14.67
N ASP A 89 27.88 9.45 15.38
CA ASP A 89 28.98 9.26 16.33
C ASP A 89 30.30 8.88 15.67
N THR A 90 30.26 7.96 14.70
CA THR A 90 31.48 7.38 14.13
C THR A 90 31.89 7.98 12.79
N GLY A 91 30.93 8.47 11.99
CA GLY A 91 31.16 8.91 10.61
C GLY A 91 31.61 7.80 9.64
N ASP A 92 31.78 6.57 10.12
CA ASP A 92 32.34 5.44 9.37
C ASP A 92 31.24 4.43 8.99
N VAL A 93 30.99 4.28 7.69
CA VAL A 93 29.93 3.40 7.16
C VAL A 93 30.16 1.93 7.52
N GLU A 94 31.42 1.48 7.52
CA GLU A 94 31.78 0.08 7.81
C GLU A 94 31.46 -0.32 9.27
N ARG A 95 31.58 0.62 10.22
CA ARG A 95 31.26 0.36 11.64
C ARG A 95 29.75 0.23 11.87
N CYS A 96 28.96 0.94 11.09
CA CYS A 96 27.49 0.93 11.15
C CYS A 96 26.84 -0.09 10.21
N GLN A 97 27.64 -0.88 9.48
CA GLN A 97 27.17 -1.83 8.46
C GLN A 97 26.14 -2.84 9.02
N HIS A 98 26.26 -3.24 10.28
CA HIS A 98 25.33 -4.18 10.91
C HIS A 98 23.89 -3.65 10.98
N TYR A 99 23.68 -2.35 11.17
CA TYR A 99 22.35 -1.74 11.14
C TYR A 99 21.78 -1.71 9.71
N PHE A 100 22.61 -1.38 8.72
CA PHE A 100 22.20 -1.35 7.31
C PHE A 100 21.87 -2.73 6.75
N GLU A 101 22.67 -3.75 7.07
CA GLU A 101 22.40 -5.13 6.66
C GLU A 101 21.16 -5.70 7.34
N GLY A 102 20.93 -5.37 8.62
CA GLY A 102 19.73 -5.75 9.35
C GLY A 102 18.46 -5.17 8.72
N LEU A 103 18.48 -3.88 8.41
CA LEU A 103 17.40 -3.19 7.70
C LEU A 103 17.19 -3.75 6.29
N HIS A 104 18.25 -3.94 5.51
CA HIS A 104 18.16 -4.49 4.17
C HIS A 104 17.52 -5.88 4.17
N LYS A 105 17.87 -6.74 5.14
CA LYS A 105 17.25 -8.04 5.29
C LYS A 105 15.76 -7.89 5.60
N LYS A 106 15.36 -7.06 6.57
CA LYS A 106 13.96 -6.86 6.96
C LYS A 106 13.07 -6.28 5.88
N VAL A 107 13.58 -5.33 5.09
CA VAL A 107 12.82 -4.71 3.99
C VAL A 107 12.66 -5.66 2.81
N ASN A 108 13.68 -6.49 2.54
CA ASN A 108 13.65 -7.46 1.44
C ASN A 108 13.24 -8.87 1.88
N PHE A 109 12.85 -9.06 3.14
CA PHE A 109 12.29 -10.33 3.60
C PHE A 109 10.93 -10.50 2.94
N VAL A 110 10.94 -11.23 1.83
CA VAL A 110 9.75 -11.88 1.30
C VAL A 110 9.27 -12.83 2.39
N GLU A 111 8.13 -12.53 3.00
CA GLU A 111 7.41 -13.50 3.82
C GLU A 111 7.15 -14.69 2.89
N THR A 112 8.01 -15.72 2.98
CA THR A 112 7.76 -16.99 2.34
C THR A 112 6.40 -17.42 2.88
N GLU A 113 5.43 -17.53 1.97
CA GLU A 113 4.11 -18.06 2.24
C GLU A 113 4.26 -19.20 3.24
N LYS A 114 3.73 -19.03 4.46
CA LYS A 114 3.74 -20.09 5.46
C LYS A 114 3.23 -21.36 4.77
N PRO A 115 4.04 -22.42 4.61
CA PRO A 115 3.50 -23.67 4.13
C PRO A 115 2.66 -24.27 5.26
N GLY A 116 1.34 -24.11 5.18
CA GLY A 116 0.40 -24.92 5.96
C GLY A 116 -0.78 -24.18 6.58
N THR A 117 -1.94 -24.28 5.94
CA THR A 117 -3.06 -25.08 6.48
C THR A 117 -3.96 -25.47 5.32
N ILE A 118 -3.70 -26.65 4.76
CA ILE A 118 -4.58 -27.32 3.82
C ILE A 118 -5.83 -27.71 4.63
N SER A 119 -6.91 -26.92 4.53
CA SER A 119 -8.24 -27.35 4.94
C SER A 119 -8.75 -28.39 3.94
N LYS A 120 -8.47 -29.67 4.24
CA LYS A 120 -9.12 -30.82 3.59
C LYS A 120 -10.61 -30.85 3.96
N THR A 121 -11.48 -30.17 3.22
CA THR A 121 -12.93 -30.44 3.25
C THR A 121 -13.67 -30.19 1.92
N VAL A 122 -12.99 -30.01 0.79
CA VAL A 122 -13.67 -29.94 -0.52
C VAL A 122 -13.21 -31.08 -1.43
N ASP A 123 -13.42 -32.32 -0.97
CA ASP A 123 -13.22 -33.53 -1.80
C ASP A 123 -14.20 -34.65 -1.42
N THR A 124 -15.42 -34.28 -1.00
CA THR A 124 -16.48 -35.26 -0.69
C THR A 124 -17.86 -34.82 -1.20
N VAL A 125 -17.92 -34.17 -2.36
CA VAL A 125 -19.12 -34.20 -3.20
C VAL A 125 -18.63 -34.17 -4.65
N VAL A 126 -19.21 -34.99 -5.52
CA VAL A 126 -18.88 -35.16 -6.95
C VAL A 126 -17.78 -36.18 -7.27
N GLY A 127 -17.90 -37.38 -6.70
CA GLY A 127 -17.04 -38.49 -7.10
C GLY A 127 -17.56 -39.89 -6.77
N SER A 128 -18.89 -40.09 -6.68
CA SER A 128 -19.60 -41.39 -6.87
C SER A 128 -20.99 -41.38 -6.20
N LEU A 129 -21.98 -40.83 -6.90
CA LEU A 129 -23.28 -41.50 -6.96
C LEU A 129 -23.95 -41.12 -8.29
N GLY A 130 -23.74 -41.98 -9.27
CA GLY A 130 -24.46 -41.90 -10.54
C GLY A 130 -25.94 -42.21 -10.36
N LEU A 131 -26.65 -42.03 -11.47
CA LEU A 131 -28.08 -42.28 -11.69
C LEU A 131 -29.02 -41.18 -11.19
N LEU A 132 -29.48 -40.34 -12.13
CA LEU A 132 -30.81 -40.56 -12.72
C LEU A 132 -31.03 -39.59 -13.89
N GLY A 133 -30.80 -40.11 -15.11
CA GLY A 133 -31.62 -39.69 -16.23
C GLY A 133 -33.05 -40.18 -15.99
N SER A 134 -34.01 -39.31 -16.28
CA SER A 134 -35.41 -39.64 -16.63
C SER A 134 -36.16 -40.66 -15.76
N SER A 135 -36.99 -40.19 -14.83
CA SER A 135 -38.46 -40.45 -14.79
C SER A 135 -39.08 -39.91 -13.48
N ALA A 136 -40.24 -39.28 -13.62
CA ALA A 136 -41.17 -38.74 -12.61
C ALA A 136 -41.51 -39.78 -11.49
N PRO A 137 -42.25 -39.47 -10.38
CA PRO A 137 -43.31 -38.46 -10.25
C PRO A 137 -43.51 -37.75 -8.88
N PHE A 138 -44.32 -36.69 -8.90
CA PHE A 138 -45.31 -36.26 -7.89
C PHE A 138 -44.89 -36.10 -6.41
N ALA A 139 -45.03 -34.87 -5.88
CA ALA A 139 -46.17 -34.47 -5.05
C ALA A 139 -45.81 -33.35 -4.06
N ALA A 140 -46.64 -32.30 -4.05
CA ALA A 140 -47.04 -31.43 -2.94
C ALA A 140 -45.98 -31.10 -1.86
N GLY A 141 -45.51 -29.85 -1.73
CA GLY A 141 -46.35 -28.74 -1.31
C GLY A 141 -46.66 -28.82 0.19
N ALA A 142 -45.81 -28.20 1.04
CA ALA A 142 -46.18 -27.65 2.36
C ALA A 142 -44.93 -27.09 3.08
N ALA A 143 -44.54 -25.84 2.78
CA ALA A 143 -43.75 -25.05 3.72
C ALA A 143 -44.75 -24.27 4.60
N ALA A 144 -45.15 -24.89 5.72
CA ALA A 144 -45.97 -24.25 6.74
C ALA A 144 -45.25 -24.36 8.10
N LEU A 145 -44.90 -23.18 8.63
CA LEU A 145 -45.06 -22.75 10.03
C LEU A 145 -44.61 -23.70 11.15
N PHE A 146 -43.59 -23.29 11.91
CA PHE A 146 -43.62 -23.23 13.39
C PHE A 146 -42.49 -22.28 13.84
N LEU A 147 -42.80 -21.00 14.10
CA LEU A 147 -42.97 -20.39 15.44
C LEU A 147 -41.71 -20.51 16.32
N GLN A 148 -40.97 -19.41 16.52
CA GLN A 148 -41.18 -18.33 17.50
C GLN A 148 -40.39 -18.56 18.81
N GLY A 149 -39.60 -17.56 19.18
CA GLY A 149 -39.40 -17.18 20.59
C GLY A 149 -38.00 -17.40 21.18
N LEU A 150 -37.19 -16.33 21.23
CA LEU A 150 -36.61 -15.73 22.45
C LEU A 150 -35.58 -14.67 22.02
N ARG A 151 -35.99 -13.40 21.90
CA ARG A 151 -35.84 -12.32 22.90
C ARG A 151 -34.40 -12.03 23.38
N LEU A 152 -33.85 -10.97 22.77
CA LEU A 152 -33.18 -9.80 23.38
C LEU A 152 -32.98 -9.76 24.91
N LYS A 153 -31.80 -9.21 25.26
CA LYS A 153 -31.37 -8.49 26.47
C LYS A 153 -30.93 -9.32 27.69
N PHE A 154 -29.62 -9.28 27.96
CA PHE A 154 -29.05 -8.54 29.10
C PHE A 154 -27.79 -7.80 28.64
#